data_AF-A0A2I8CSW7-F1
#
_entry.id   AF-A0A2I8CSW7-F1
#
_cell.length_a   1.000
_cell.length_b   1.000
_cell.length_c   1.000
_cell.angle_alpha   90.00
_cell.angle_beta   90.00
_cell.angle_gamma   90.00
#
_symmetry.space_group_name_H-M   'P 1'
#
loop_
_entity.id
_entity.type
_entity.pdbx_description
1 polymer ?
#
loop_
_entity_poly.entity_id
_entity_poly.type
_entity_poly.pdbx_seq_one_letter_code
_entity_poly.pdbx_strand_id
1 'polypeptide(L)'
;MTGNERIPFESQFKTTEIFKRESAIRKNDILAFSETMNGYFNIVTNDAWQLWNKAKAQAVPEKKIYLTCEQLYAAANFGAPNKDPELLETELTIAWFDEAHSGSGYYVYISEYPEEGAMKLESESGAEK
;
A
#
# COMPACT_ATOMS: atom_id res chain seq x y z
N MET A 1 -21.52 -2.24 -8.40
CA MET A 1 -20.46 -1.46 -7.73
C MET A 1 -20.97 -1.04 -6.36
N THR A 2 -20.25 -1.35 -5.29
CA THR A 2 -20.50 -0.74 -3.98
C THR A 2 -20.04 0.72 -4.04
N GLY A 3 -20.68 1.63 -3.28
CA GLY A 3 -20.43 3.07 -3.41
C GLY A 3 -18.98 3.51 -3.21
N ASN A 4 -18.21 2.78 -2.40
CA ASN A 4 -16.85 3.17 -2.00
C ASN A 4 -15.79 2.90 -3.08
N GLU A 5 -16.05 2.04 -4.06
CA GLU A 5 -15.07 1.67 -5.09
C GLU A 5 -15.32 2.37 -6.44
N ARG A 6 -16.39 3.16 -6.54
CA ARG A 6 -16.78 3.81 -7.80
C ARG A 6 -15.79 4.87 -8.26
N ILE A 7 -15.47 5.82 -7.39
CA ILE A 7 -14.54 6.92 -7.69
C ILE A 7 -13.15 6.41 -8.09
N PRO A 8 -12.49 5.51 -7.34
CA PRO A 8 -11.17 5.00 -7.73
C PRO A 8 -11.22 4.18 -9.02
N PHE A 9 -12.30 3.41 -9.24
CA PHE A 9 -12.49 2.71 -10.52
C PHE A 9 -12.62 3.68 -11.69
N GLU A 10 -13.48 4.69 -11.61
CA GLU A 10 -13.68 5.65 -12.71
C GLU A 10 -12.39 6.42 -13.03
N SER A 11 -11.64 6.80 -11.99
CA SER A 11 -10.33 7.45 -12.15
C SER A 11 -9.34 6.55 -12.90
N GLN A 12 -9.27 5.26 -12.55
CA GLN A 12 -8.40 4.30 -13.23
C GLN A 12 -8.91 3.96 -14.63
N PHE A 13 -10.22 3.81 -14.81
CA PHE A 13 -10.83 3.45 -16.08
C PHE A 13 -10.53 4.51 -17.14
N LYS A 14 -10.58 5.80 -16.78
CA LYS A 14 -10.22 6.93 -17.66
C LYS A 14 -8.79 6.85 -18.22
N THR A 15 -7.88 6.13 -17.56
CA THR A 15 -6.50 5.97 -18.04
C THR A 15 -6.34 4.77 -18.98
N THR A 16 -7.35 3.90 -19.11
CA THR A 16 -7.26 2.68 -19.90
C THR A 16 -7.42 2.91 -21.40
N GLU A 17 -6.84 2.02 -22.20
CA GLU A 17 -6.99 2.06 -23.66
C GLU A 17 -8.43 1.76 -24.11
N ILE A 18 -9.18 1.01 -23.29
CA ILE A 18 -10.62 0.77 -23.47
C ILE A 18 -11.37 2.10 -23.44
N PHE A 19 -11.16 2.91 -22.41
CA PHE A 19 -11.82 4.21 -22.29
C PHE A 19 -11.49 5.14 -23.47
N LYS A 20 -10.22 5.21 -23.88
CA LYS A 20 -9.80 6.03 -25.04
C LYS A 20 -10.45 5.58 -26.34
N ARG A 21 -10.41 4.27 -26.64
CA ARG A 21 -10.99 3.69 -27.86
C ARG A 21 -12.48 3.98 -27.95
N GLU A 22 -13.21 3.71 -26.88
CA GLU A 22 -14.66 3.87 -26.87
C GLU A 22 -15.10 5.34 -26.90
N SER A 23 -14.37 6.22 -26.21
CA SER A 23 -14.62 7.66 -26.26
C SER A 23 -14.35 8.23 -27.65
N ALA A 24 -13.33 7.73 -28.37
CA ALA A 24 -13.02 8.14 -29.73
C ALA A 24 -14.10 7.74 -30.74
N ILE A 25 -14.65 6.52 -30.64
CA ILE A 25 -15.77 6.04 -31.49
C ILE A 25 -17.00 6.94 -31.32
N ARG A 26 -17.26 7.40 -30.09
CA ARG A 26 -18.45 8.18 -29.74
C ARG A 26 -18.25 9.69 -29.81
N LYS A 27 -17.02 10.15 -30.07
CA LYS A 27 -16.61 11.56 -30.01
C LYS A 27 -17.05 12.27 -28.71
N ASN A 28 -17.14 11.51 -27.61
CA ASN A 28 -17.63 11.96 -26.31
C ASN A 28 -17.04 11.09 -25.20
N ASP A 29 -16.98 11.62 -23.98
CA ASP A 29 -16.64 10.84 -22.79
C ASP A 29 -17.65 9.71 -22.62
N ILE A 30 -17.18 8.46 -22.71
CA ILE A 30 -18.06 7.29 -22.58
C ILE A 30 -18.77 7.24 -21.22
N LEU A 31 -18.18 7.79 -20.15
CA LEU A 31 -18.83 7.88 -18.84
C LEU A 31 -19.99 8.87 -18.86
N ALA A 32 -19.85 10.02 -19.51
CA ALA A 32 -20.97 10.96 -19.69
C ALA A 32 -22.04 10.39 -20.64
N PHE A 33 -21.61 9.71 -21.72
CA PHE A 33 -22.51 9.07 -22.68
C PHE A 33 -23.31 7.93 -22.06
N SER A 34 -22.77 7.26 -21.04
CA SER A 34 -23.39 6.13 -20.37
C SER A 34 -24.71 6.40 -19.70
N GLU A 35 -24.89 7.63 -19.21
CA GLU A 35 -26.11 8.08 -18.53
C GLU A 35 -27.34 7.95 -19.45
N THR A 36 -27.11 7.86 -20.76
CA THR A 36 -28.15 7.74 -21.80
C THR A 36 -28.30 6.34 -22.40
N MET A 37 -27.38 5.40 -22.12
CA MET A 37 -27.26 4.10 -22.81
C MET A 37 -27.05 2.95 -21.82
N ASN A 38 -28.15 2.44 -21.26
CA ASN A 38 -28.12 1.50 -20.15
C ASN A 38 -27.60 0.08 -20.50
N GLY A 39 -27.51 -0.32 -21.79
CA GLY A 39 -27.11 -1.68 -22.17
C GLY A 39 -25.62 -1.83 -22.52
N TYR A 40 -25.15 -1.06 -23.50
CA TYR A 40 -23.79 -1.16 -24.03
C TYR A 40 -22.72 -0.74 -23.03
N PHE A 41 -22.99 0.32 -22.27
CA PHE A 41 -22.07 0.80 -21.24
C PHE A 41 -21.84 -0.22 -20.13
N ASN A 42 -22.89 -0.95 -19.75
CA ASN A 42 -22.79 -1.98 -18.71
C ASN A 42 -21.85 -3.11 -19.13
N ILE A 43 -21.73 -3.43 -20.42
CA ILE A 43 -20.79 -4.44 -20.91
C ILE A 43 -19.35 -3.94 -20.79
N VAL A 44 -19.07 -2.75 -21.36
CA VAL A 44 -17.72 -2.17 -21.37
C VAL A 44 -17.20 -1.93 -19.94
N THR A 45 -18.05 -1.40 -19.06
CA THR A 45 -17.66 -1.14 -17.68
C THR A 45 -17.55 -2.39 -16.84
N ASN A 46 -18.36 -3.43 -17.09
CA ASN A 46 -18.20 -4.70 -16.41
C ASN A 46 -16.86 -5.37 -16.77
N ASP A 47 -16.48 -5.37 -18.05
CA ASP A 47 -15.19 -5.93 -18.48
C ASP A 47 -14.01 -5.15 -17.86
N ALA A 48 -14.08 -3.81 -17.90
CA ALA A 48 -13.09 -2.96 -17.25
C ALA A 48 -13.02 -3.18 -15.73
N TRP A 49 -14.17 -3.36 -15.09
CA TRP A 49 -14.28 -3.63 -13.66
C TRP A 49 -13.63 -4.97 -13.27
N GLN A 50 -13.87 -6.03 -14.06
CA GLN A 50 -13.24 -7.33 -13.84
C GLN A 50 -11.71 -7.26 -14.00
N LEU A 51 -11.24 -6.55 -15.03
CA LEU A 51 -9.80 -6.31 -15.24
C LEU A 51 -9.18 -5.53 -14.08
N TRP A 52 -9.87 -4.49 -13.60
CA TRP A 52 -9.42 -3.71 -12.45
C TRP A 52 -9.33 -4.54 -11.16
N ASN A 53 -10.34 -5.37 -10.87
CA ASN A 53 -10.29 -6.28 -9.72
C ASN A 53 -9.17 -7.30 -9.83
N LYS A 54 -8.95 -7.86 -11.03
CA LYS A 54 -7.83 -8.77 -11.28
C LYS A 54 -6.48 -8.09 -11.07
N ALA A 55 -6.33 -6.85 -11.53
CA ALA A 55 -5.11 -6.05 -11.33
C ALA A 55 -4.89 -5.73 -9.85
N LYS A 56 -5.93 -5.31 -9.12
CA LYS A 56 -5.85 -5.08 -7.66
C LYS A 56 -5.42 -6.35 -6.90
N ALA A 57 -5.92 -7.51 -7.30
CA ALA A 57 -5.57 -8.79 -6.68
C ALA A 57 -4.13 -9.24 -6.98
N GLN A 58 -3.61 -8.93 -8.18
CA GLN A 58 -2.23 -9.26 -8.56
C GLN A 58 -1.20 -8.25 -8.05
N ALA A 59 -1.61 -7.01 -7.81
CA ALA A 59 -0.73 -5.91 -7.44
C ALA A 59 -0.55 -5.75 -5.92
N VAL A 60 -0.73 -6.80 -5.11
CA VAL A 60 -0.20 -6.78 -3.74
C VAL A 60 1.29 -7.10 -3.88
N PRO A 61 2.19 -6.09 -3.86
CA PRO A 61 3.61 -6.38 -3.87
C PRO A 61 3.86 -7.20 -2.61
N GLU A 62 4.62 -8.28 -2.73
CA GLU A 62 5.05 -9.01 -1.55
C GLU A 62 5.89 -8.04 -0.71
N LYS A 63 5.29 -7.47 0.35
CA LYS A 63 5.97 -6.53 1.24
C LYS A 63 6.91 -7.32 2.13
N LYS A 64 8.03 -7.74 1.55
CA LYS A 64 9.15 -8.36 2.26
C LYS A 64 10.09 -7.27 2.72
N ILE A 65 10.48 -7.34 3.99
CA ILE A 65 11.57 -6.55 4.54
C ILE A 65 12.71 -7.51 4.90
N TYR A 66 13.94 -7.12 4.58
CA TYR A 66 15.13 -7.90 4.90
C TYR A 66 15.84 -7.22 6.07
N LEU A 67 15.98 -7.94 7.18
CA LEU A 67 16.64 -7.46 8.38
C LEU A 67 17.77 -8.42 8.74
N THR A 68 18.89 -7.88 9.22
CA THR A 68 19.95 -8.68 9.81
C THR A 68 19.51 -9.21 11.18
N CYS A 69 20.15 -10.29 11.64
CA CYS A 69 19.92 -10.77 13.02
C CYS A 69 20.27 -9.69 14.06
N GLU A 70 21.21 -8.79 13.75
CA GLU A 70 21.56 -7.65 14.59
C GLU A 70 20.41 -6.65 14.70
N GLN A 71 19.76 -6.29 13.58
CA GLN A 71 18.58 -5.42 13.60
C GLN A 71 17.40 -6.06 14.34
N LEU A 72 17.19 -7.37 14.16
CA LEU A 72 16.16 -8.11 14.90
C LEU A 72 16.47 -8.16 16.41
N TYR A 73 17.74 -8.31 16.77
CA TYR A 73 18.18 -8.30 18.17
C TYR A 73 18.02 -6.91 18.80
N ALA A 74 18.39 -5.85 18.08
CA ALA A 74 18.16 -4.47 18.51
C ALA A 74 16.67 -4.21 18.73
N ALA A 75 15.81 -4.59 17.78
CA ALA A 75 14.36 -4.46 17.92
C ALA A 75 13.84 -5.19 19.16
N ALA A 76 14.22 -6.45 19.37
CA ALA A 76 13.80 -7.21 20.55
C ALA A 76 14.25 -6.56 21.87
N ASN A 77 15.49 -6.08 21.94
CA ASN A 77 16.01 -5.38 23.12
C ASN A 77 15.33 -4.03 23.37
N PHE A 78 14.80 -3.38 22.34
CA PHE A 78 14.04 -2.14 22.48
C PHE A 78 12.68 -2.38 23.14
N GLY A 79 11.96 -3.44 22.75
CA GLY A 79 10.68 -3.80 23.39
C GLY A 79 10.84 -4.46 24.76
N ALA A 80 11.84 -5.32 24.92
CA ALA A 80 12.10 -6.07 26.13
C ALA A 80 13.57 -5.90 26.58
N PRO A 81 13.95 -4.72 27.10
CA PRO A 81 15.30 -4.49 27.58
C PRO A 81 15.69 -5.53 28.63
N ASN A 82 16.92 -6.03 28.56
CA ASN A 82 17.44 -7.09 29.44
C ASN A 82 16.66 -8.41 29.45
N LYS A 83 15.78 -8.64 28.46
CA LYS A 83 14.94 -9.84 28.37
C LYS A 83 14.05 -10.03 29.59
N ASP A 84 13.52 -8.93 30.13
CA ASP A 84 12.55 -8.97 31.22
C ASP A 84 11.35 -9.86 30.81
N PRO A 85 11.06 -10.95 31.54
CA PRO A 85 9.96 -11.85 31.22
C PRO A 85 8.60 -11.15 31.10
N GLU A 86 8.37 -10.06 31.83
CA GLU A 86 7.11 -9.30 31.77
C GLU A 86 6.95 -8.52 30.46
N LEU A 87 8.06 -8.20 29.78
CA LEU A 87 8.07 -7.42 28.54
C LEU A 87 8.24 -8.29 27.29
N LEU A 88 8.42 -9.61 27.42
CA LEU A 88 8.57 -10.51 26.26
C LEU A 88 7.31 -10.57 25.39
N GLU A 89 6.16 -10.21 25.94
CA GLU A 89 4.88 -10.14 25.21
C GLU A 89 4.66 -8.78 24.54
N THR A 90 5.54 -7.80 24.74
CA THR A 90 5.42 -6.47 24.13
C THR A 90 5.45 -6.58 22.61
N GLU A 91 4.37 -6.14 21.97
CA GLU A 91 4.27 -6.15 20.52
C GLU A 91 5.05 -4.96 19.92
N LEU A 92 5.88 -5.26 18.92
CA LEU A 92 6.65 -4.27 18.19
C LEU A 92 6.20 -4.21 16.73
N THR A 93 6.07 -3.00 16.21
CA THR A 93 5.83 -2.77 14.79
C THR A 93 7.10 -2.27 14.12
N ILE A 94 7.41 -2.82 12.94
CA ILE A 94 8.47 -2.33 12.05
C ILE A 94 7.82 -1.70 10.83
N ALA A 95 8.11 -0.42 10.59
CA ALA A 95 7.54 0.34 9.48
C ALA A 95 8.60 1.22 8.80
N TRP A 96 8.38 1.48 7.51
CA TRP A 96 9.15 2.47 6.76
C TRP A 96 8.59 3.86 7.01
N PHE A 97 9.48 4.81 7.27
CA PHE A 97 9.18 6.23 7.37
C PHE A 97 9.96 7.00 6.31
N ASP A 98 9.27 7.81 5.51
CA ASP A 98 9.90 8.68 4.51
C ASP A 98 10.57 9.91 5.15
N GLU A 99 10.01 10.41 6.26
CA GLU A 99 10.57 11.50 7.06
C GLU A 99 10.43 11.15 8.55
N ALA A 100 11.56 10.96 9.23
CA ALA A 100 11.62 10.65 10.65
C ALA A 100 12.83 11.34 11.30
N HIS A 101 12.95 11.22 12.63
CA HIS A 101 13.94 11.97 13.43
C HIS A 101 15.39 11.76 12.97
N SER A 102 15.72 10.59 12.41
CA SER A 102 17.04 10.24 11.86
C SER A 102 17.00 10.00 10.35
N GLY A 103 16.13 10.71 9.63
CA GLY A 103 15.94 10.56 8.19
C GLY A 103 15.10 9.34 7.80
N SER A 104 14.97 9.08 6.50
CA SER A 104 14.16 7.97 6.01
C SER A 104 14.75 6.61 6.37
N GLY A 105 13.89 5.61 6.54
CA GLY A 105 14.32 4.25 6.83
C GLY A 105 13.27 3.39 7.53
N TYR A 106 13.67 2.17 7.88
CA TYR A 106 12.88 1.32 8.76
C TYR A 106 13.11 1.67 10.22
N TYR A 107 12.02 1.80 10.97
CA TYR A 107 12.03 2.04 12.39
C TYR A 107 11.19 0.97 13.11
N VAL A 108 11.55 0.71 14.36
CA VAL A 108 10.77 -0.10 15.29
C VAL A 108 10.18 0.79 16.39
N TYR A 109 8.95 0.50 16.78
CA TYR A 109 8.26 1.16 17.90
C TYR A 109 7.34 0.16 18.61
N ILE A 110 6.92 0.49 19.84
CA ILE A 110 5.96 -0.31 20.61
C ILE A 110 4.57 -0.12 20.00
N SER A 111 3.94 -1.20 19.53
CA SER A 111 2.67 -1.13 18.78
C SER A 111 1.57 -0.39 19.55
N GLU A 112 1.52 -0.57 20.88
CA GLU A 112 0.53 0.06 21.76
C GLU A 112 0.75 1.55 21.96
N TYR A 113 1.99 2.03 21.82
CA TYR A 113 2.41 3.41 22.10
C TYR A 113 3.33 3.97 20.99
N PRO A 114 2.85 4.08 19.74
CA PRO A 114 3.66 4.56 18.60
C PRO A 114 4.22 5.98 18.79
N GLU A 115 3.60 6.78 19.65
CA GLU A 115 3.99 8.15 19.97
C GLU A 115 5.16 8.26 20.97
N GLU A 116 5.45 7.22 21.76
CA GLU A 116 6.50 7.25 22.79
C GLU A 116 7.92 7.19 22.21
N GLY A 117 8.02 7.01 20.90
CA GLY A 117 9.26 7.09 20.15
C GLY A 117 9.51 5.83 19.34
N ALA A 118 10.41 5.97 18.39
CA ALA A 118 10.80 4.89 17.50
C ALA A 118 12.33 4.85 17.40
N MET A 119 12.88 3.65 17.28
CA MET A 119 14.31 3.44 17.06
C MET A 119 14.55 3.07 15.60
N LYS A 120 15.51 3.74 14.95
CA LYS A 120 15.88 3.42 13.58
C LYS A 120 16.63 2.09 13.54
N LEU A 121 16.24 1.20 12.63
CA LEU A 121 16.92 -0.08 12.39
C LEU A 121 18.04 0.14 11.38
N GLU A 122 19.14 0.76 11.81
CA GLU A 122 20.34 0.90 10.97
C GLU A 122 21.17 -0.38 11.01
N SER A 123 21.80 -0.71 9.89
CA SER A 123 22.89 -1.69 9.85
C SER A 123 24.19 -0.90 10.00
N GLU A 124 25.10 -1.28 10.91
CA GLU A 124 26.45 -0.69 10.97
C GLU A 124 27.32 -0.99 9.72
N SER A 125 26.74 -1.57 8.68
CA SER A 125 27.33 -1.65 7.35
C SER A 125 27.23 -0.29 6.65
N GLY A 126 28.07 0.65 7.06
CA GLY A 126 28.46 1.83 6.27
C GLY A 126 29.26 1.42 5.03
N ALA A 127 28.67 0.59 4.17
CA ALA A 127 29.18 0.25 2.85
C ALA A 127 28.05 0.48 1.86
N GLU A 128 27.92 1.74 1.45
CA GLU A 128 27.33 2.13 0.16
C GLU A 128 27.84 1.16 -0.92
N LYS A 129 26.92 0.66 -1.74
CA LYS A 129 27.22 0.09 -3.05
C LYS A 129 26.48 0.88 -4.11
#